data_AF-A0A401TVI1-F1
#
_entry.id   AF-A0A401TVI1-F1
#
_cell.length_a   1.000
_cell.length_b   1.000
_cell.length_c   1.000
_cell.angle_alpha   90.00
_cell.angle_beta   90.00
_cell.angle_gamma   90.00
#
_symmetry.space_group_name_H-M   'P 1'
#
loop_
_entity.id
_entity.type
_entity.pdbx_description
1 polymer ?
#
loop_
_entity_poly.entity_id
_entity_poly.type
_entity_poly.pdbx_seq_one_letter_code
_entity_poly.pdbx_strand_id
1 'polypeptide(L)'
;MDVVNFAHGEFLMIAMYATFFLFAFFAIDPLLAAPLVAAALFVFGAVVYLLVVRFAMRAKANAGMVQIFSTFGLAIVMRGLAQFFFTPDYRSVTNSWVGGKTISIAGIYLPEPQLIGAMLSIAAFVALYFFINRTDFGRALEATREDAGAVALVGIDKNRVFALGWGLGAALVGLAGAIM
;
A
#
# COMPACT_ATOMS: atom_id res chain seq x y z
N MET A 1 -9.41 -14.40 -5.18
CA MET A 1 -7.99 -14.03 -5.42
C MET A 1 -7.21 -14.34 -4.16
N ASP A 2 -6.56 -15.50 -4.11
CA ASP A 2 -5.79 -15.91 -2.94
C ASP A 2 -4.31 -15.79 -3.27
N VAL A 3 -3.88 -14.55 -3.49
CA VAL A 3 -2.47 -14.21 -3.75
C VAL A 3 -1.85 -13.74 -2.45
N VAL A 4 -0.89 -14.50 -1.94
CA VAL A 4 -0.08 -14.08 -0.79
C VAL A 4 0.99 -13.10 -1.29
N ASN A 5 0.93 -11.85 -0.84
CA ASN A 5 1.88 -10.82 -1.23
C ASN A 5 3.03 -10.71 -0.21
N PHE A 6 4.16 -11.37 -0.48
CA PHE A 6 5.36 -11.27 0.36
C PHE A 6 6.09 -9.93 0.24
N ALA A 7 5.83 -9.16 -0.82
CA ALA A 7 6.44 -7.86 -1.04
C ALA A 7 5.79 -6.74 -0.22
N HIS A 8 4.69 -7.00 0.48
CA HIS A 8 3.88 -5.96 1.15
C HIS A 8 4.70 -5.06 2.09
N GLY A 9 5.67 -5.62 2.83
CA GLY A 9 6.57 -4.84 3.67
C GLY A 9 7.49 -3.89 2.91
N GLU A 10 7.87 -4.24 1.68
CA GLU A 10 8.71 -3.38 0.84
C GLU A 10 7.91 -2.22 0.24
N PHE A 11 6.60 -2.39 0.02
CA PHE A 11 5.71 -1.25 -0.31
C PHE A 11 5.66 -0.25 0.84
N LEU A 12 5.62 -0.73 2.09
CA LEU A 12 5.68 0.12 3.28
C LEU A 12 7.01 0.88 3.34
N MET A 13 8.13 0.18 3.12
CA MET A 13 9.46 0.81 3.04
C MET A 13 9.51 1.91 1.97
N ILE A 14 9.00 1.66 0.77
CA ILE A 14 8.94 2.66 -0.30
C ILE A 14 8.08 3.86 0.10
N ALA A 15 6.94 3.63 0.74
CA ALA A 15 6.09 4.70 1.26
C ALA A 15 6.81 5.57 2.31
N MET A 16 7.55 4.95 3.23
CA MET A 16 8.36 5.66 4.22
C MET A 16 9.46 6.50 3.56
N TYR A 17 10.19 5.95 2.58
CA TYR A 17 11.19 6.72 1.84
C TYR A 17 10.57 7.87 1.03
N ALA A 18 9.44 7.63 0.37
CA ALA A 18 8.73 8.68 -0.36
C ALA A 18 8.32 9.84 0.56
N THR A 19 7.80 9.51 1.75
CA THR A 19 7.45 10.49 2.78
C THR A 19 8.69 11.25 3.27
N PHE A 20 9.78 10.54 3.55
CA PHE A 20 11.05 11.14 3.94
C PHE A 20 11.57 12.13 2.89
N PHE A 21 11.53 11.78 1.60
CA PHE A 21 11.99 12.66 0.53
C PHE A 21 11.10 13.89 0.33
N LEU A 22 9.78 13.73 0.48
CA LEU A 22 8.86 14.88 0.47
C LEU A 22 9.16 15.84 1.63
N PHE A 23 9.48 15.31 2.81
CA PHE A 23 9.92 16.13 3.93
C PHE A 23 11.29 16.78 3.67
N ALA A 24 12.28 16.00 3.22
CA ALA A 24 13.66 16.48 3.06
C ALA A 24 13.83 17.54 1.96
N PHE A 25 13.13 17.41 0.83
CA PHE A 25 13.27 18.32 -0.30
C PHE A 25 12.24 19.45 -0.33
N PHE A 26 11.01 19.18 0.13
CA PHE A 26 9.90 20.13 0.03
C PHE A 26 9.40 20.63 1.38
N ALA A 27 9.98 20.18 2.50
CA ALA A 27 9.52 20.49 3.85
C ALA A 27 8.03 20.19 4.08
N ILE A 28 7.48 19.21 3.34
CA ILE A 28 6.09 18.78 3.48
C ILE A 28 6.01 17.86 4.69
N ASP A 29 5.17 18.23 5.66
CA ASP A 29 4.92 17.41 6.85
C ASP A 29 4.35 16.03 6.48
N PRO A 30 4.73 14.95 7.17
CA PRO A 30 4.24 13.59 6.89
C PRO A 30 2.71 13.47 6.81
N LEU A 31 1.95 14.26 7.61
CA LEU A 31 0.48 14.26 7.55
C LEU A 31 -0.05 14.80 6.21
N LEU A 32 0.60 15.83 5.67
CA LEU A 32 0.24 16.43 4.37
C LEU A 32 0.79 15.59 3.21
N ALA A 33 1.90 14.88 3.42
CA ALA A 33 2.46 13.95 2.45
C ALA A 33 1.59 12.70 2.27
N ALA A 34 0.86 12.27 3.30
CA ALA A 34 0.05 11.04 3.28
C ALA A 34 -0.86 10.87 2.05
N PRO A 35 -1.72 11.82 1.65
CA PRO A 35 -2.54 11.67 0.44
C PRO A 35 -1.72 11.60 -0.86
N LEU A 36 -0.60 12.32 -0.94
CA LEU A 36 0.28 12.31 -2.11
C LEU A 36 1.01 10.96 -2.23
N VAL A 37 1.53 10.45 -1.12
CA VAL A 37 2.20 9.14 -1.04
C VAL A 37 1.18 8.03 -1.33
N ALA A 38 -0.03 8.11 -0.80
CA ALA A 38 -1.11 7.17 -1.12
C ALA A 38 -1.42 7.13 -2.62
N ALA A 39 -1.52 8.29 -3.28
CA ALA A 39 -1.74 8.37 -4.72
C ALA A 39 -0.56 7.81 -5.53
N ALA A 40 0.69 8.12 -5.12
CA ALA A 40 1.88 7.57 -5.75
C ALA A 40 1.95 6.04 -5.62
N LEU A 41 1.68 5.52 -4.43
CA LEU A 41 1.66 4.08 -4.15
C LEU A 41 0.49 3.38 -4.84
N PHE A 42 -0.65 4.06 -5.04
CA PHE A 42 -1.75 3.53 -5.86
C PHE A 42 -1.28 3.21 -7.28
N VAL A 43 -0.64 4.19 -7.93
CA VAL A 43 -0.11 4.02 -9.29
C VAL A 43 0.99 2.95 -9.29
N PHE A 44 1.90 2.98 -8.32
CA PHE A 44 2.97 1.99 -8.21
C PHE A 44 2.42 0.57 -8.03
N GLY A 45 1.44 0.36 -7.15
CA GLY A 45 0.78 -0.92 -6.93
C GLY A 45 0.06 -1.44 -8.17
N ALA A 46 -0.65 -0.56 -8.90
CA ALA A 46 -1.28 -0.92 -10.16
C ALA A 46 -0.25 -1.30 -11.23
N VAL A 47 0.87 -0.58 -11.32
CA VAL A 47 1.98 -0.88 -12.24
C VAL A 47 2.65 -2.21 -11.88
N VAL A 48 2.95 -2.46 -10.61
CA VAL A 48 3.51 -3.74 -10.15
C VAL A 48 2.57 -4.89 -10.50
N TYR A 49 1.27 -4.70 -10.32
CA TYR A 49 0.29 -5.70 -10.73
C TYR A 49 0.38 -5.98 -12.24
N LEU A 50 0.37 -4.92 -13.06
CA LEU A 50 0.43 -5.04 -14.52
C LEU A 50 1.77 -5.59 -15.02
N LEU A 51 2.88 -5.38 -14.32
CA LEU A 51 4.20 -5.82 -14.80
C LEU A 51 4.62 -7.18 -14.27
N VAL A 52 4.15 -7.57 -13.08
CA VAL A 52 4.64 -8.77 -12.38
C VAL A 52 3.49 -9.70 -12.05
N VAL A 53 2.55 -9.25 -11.23
CA VAL A 53 1.53 -10.12 -10.63
C VAL A 53 0.60 -10.71 -11.68
N ARG A 54 0.22 -9.94 -12.72
CA ARG A 54 -0.64 -10.43 -13.79
C ARG A 54 -0.04 -11.64 -14.52
N PHE A 55 1.29 -11.73 -14.60
CA PHE A 55 1.98 -12.82 -15.27
C PHE A 55 2.10 -14.04 -14.36
N ALA A 56 2.38 -13.81 -13.07
CA ALA A 56 2.35 -14.86 -12.06
C ALA A 56 0.97 -15.55 -12.00
N MET A 57 -0.12 -14.78 -12.15
CA MET A 57 -1.49 -15.28 -12.17
C MET A 57 -1.85 -16.11 -13.41
N ARG A 58 -1.06 -16.07 -14.49
CA ARG A 58 -1.30 -16.87 -15.70
C ARG A 58 -0.74 -18.29 -15.60
N ALA A 59 0.04 -18.59 -14.57
CA ALA A 59 0.61 -19.92 -14.38
C ALA A 59 -0.48 -20.98 -14.15
N LYS A 60 -0.51 -22.01 -15.01
CA LYS A 60 -1.47 -23.13 -14.92
C LYS A 60 -1.01 -24.22 -13.95
N ALA A 61 0.29 -24.37 -13.74
CA ALA A 61 0.88 -25.32 -12.80
C ALA A 61 1.45 -24.56 -11.61
N ASN A 62 1.25 -25.10 -10.40
CA ASN A 62 1.80 -24.56 -9.14
C ASN A 62 1.51 -23.06 -8.93
N ALA A 63 0.31 -22.60 -9.27
CA ALA A 63 -0.06 -21.18 -9.25
C ALA A 63 0.28 -20.47 -7.93
N GLY A 64 0.04 -21.11 -6.78
CA GLY A 64 0.39 -20.55 -5.47
C GLY A 64 1.89 -20.33 -5.28
N MET A 65 2.73 -21.31 -5.67
CA MET A 65 4.18 -21.18 -5.56
C MET A 65 4.72 -20.09 -6.49
N VAL A 66 4.23 -20.03 -7.74
CA VAL A 66 4.66 -19.00 -8.69
C VAL A 66 4.37 -17.60 -8.16
N GLN A 67 3.21 -17.40 -7.53
CA GLN A 67 2.84 -16.12 -6.90
C GLN A 67 3.76 -15.77 -5.72
N ILE A 68 4.05 -16.74 -4.85
CA ILE A 68 4.95 -16.55 -3.71
C ILE A 68 6.35 -16.18 -4.21
N PHE A 69 6.94 -16.96 -5.12
CA PHE A 69 8.28 -16.69 -5.64
C PHE A 69 8.35 -15.36 -6.42
N SER A 70 7.30 -15.01 -7.16
CA SER A 70 7.24 -13.73 -7.89
C SER A 70 7.22 -12.54 -6.93
N THR A 71 6.41 -12.60 -5.88
CA THR A 71 6.32 -11.50 -4.90
C THR A 71 7.54 -11.46 -3.99
N PHE A 72 8.13 -12.61 -3.64
CA PHE A 72 9.37 -12.67 -2.88
C PHE A 72 10.57 -12.15 -3.69
N GLY A 73 10.69 -12.54 -4.96
CA GLY A 73 11.71 -12.01 -5.87
C GLY A 73 11.57 -10.50 -6.05
N LEU A 74 10.34 -10.01 -6.20
CA LEU A 74 10.05 -8.58 -6.23
C LEU A 74 10.50 -7.90 -4.93
N ALA A 75 10.24 -8.50 -3.76
CA ALA A 75 10.67 -7.96 -2.48
C ALA A 75 12.19 -7.78 -2.41
N ILE A 76 12.95 -8.80 -2.80
CA ILE A 76 14.42 -8.76 -2.85
C ILE A 76 14.91 -7.64 -3.80
N VAL A 77 14.30 -7.52 -4.98
CA VAL A 77 14.67 -6.47 -5.95
C VAL A 77 14.39 -5.08 -5.38
N MET A 78 13.21 -4.85 -4.81
CA MET A 78 12.86 -3.55 -4.23
C MET A 78 13.79 -3.19 -3.07
N ARG A 79 14.06 -4.14 -2.17
CA ARG A 79 14.99 -3.95 -1.06
C ARG A 79 16.42 -3.67 -1.54
N GLY A 80 16.90 -4.42 -2.53
CA GLY A 80 18.24 -4.25 -3.11
C GLY A 80 18.39 -2.89 -3.80
N LEU A 81 17.38 -2.45 -4.56
CA LEU A 81 17.36 -1.13 -5.18
C LEU A 81 17.35 -0.02 -4.13
N ALA A 82 16.52 -0.16 -3.08
CA ALA A 82 16.48 0.81 -1.99
C ALA A 82 17.84 0.92 -1.28
N GLN A 83 18.51 -0.19 -1.00
CA GLN A 83 19.84 -0.18 -0.40
C GLN A 83 20.90 0.43 -1.31
N PHE A 84 20.83 0.17 -2.62
CA PHE A 84 21.75 0.73 -3.60
C PHE A 84 21.62 2.26 -3.73
N PHE A 85 20.39 2.78 -3.73
CA PHE A 85 20.15 4.22 -3.88
C PHE A 85 20.21 5.00 -2.56
N PHE A 86 19.78 4.42 -1.45
CA PHE A 86 19.51 5.16 -0.21
C PHE A 86 20.43 4.83 0.96
N THR A 87 21.32 3.85 0.81
CA THR A 87 22.22 3.35 1.87
C THR A 87 21.41 2.73 3.03
N PRO A 88 21.91 1.70 3.75
CA PRO A 88 21.18 1.06 4.84
C PRO A 88 21.08 1.90 6.14
N ASP A 89 21.43 3.18 6.10
CA ASP A 89 21.41 4.05 7.27
C ASP A 89 19.97 4.42 7.66
N TYR A 90 19.73 4.46 8.98
CA TYR A 90 18.45 4.88 9.54
C TYR A 90 18.21 6.36 9.26
N ARG A 91 17.08 6.67 8.64
CA ARG A 91 16.62 8.04 8.37
C ARG A 91 15.35 8.29 9.17
N SER A 92 15.34 9.39 9.92
CA SER A 92 14.18 9.80 10.71
C SER A 92 13.83 11.26 10.43
N VAL A 93 12.53 11.56 10.48
CA VAL A 93 12.00 12.92 10.37
C VAL A 93 11.97 13.53 11.78
N THR A 94 12.91 14.41 12.09
CA THR A 94 13.12 14.94 13.45
C THR A 94 12.36 16.23 13.78
N ASN A 95 11.49 16.75 12.91
CA ASN A 95 10.71 17.97 13.14
C ASN A 95 9.34 17.95 12.43
N SER A 96 8.56 16.88 12.57
CA SER A 96 7.16 16.90 12.11
C SER A 96 6.27 17.62 13.11
N TRP A 97 5.12 18.13 12.67
CA TRP A 97 4.14 18.85 13.49
C TRP A 97 3.65 18.05 14.71
N VAL A 98 3.76 16.73 14.62
CA VAL A 98 3.33 15.74 15.61
C VAL A 98 4.54 15.04 16.27
N GLY A 99 5.74 15.23 15.73
CA GLY A 99 6.96 14.57 16.20
C GLY A 99 7.35 15.02 17.61
N GLY A 100 7.52 14.05 18.51
CA GLY A 100 7.97 14.29 19.89
C GLY A 100 6.89 14.80 20.85
N LYS A 101 5.66 15.05 20.39
CA LYS A 101 4.55 15.43 21.26
C LYS A 101 3.89 14.20 21.88
N THR A 102 3.73 14.25 23.19
CA THR A 102 3.18 13.14 23.98
C THR A 102 2.09 13.69 24.89
N ILE A 103 0.92 13.08 24.85
CA ILE A 103 -0.19 13.42 25.75
C ILE A 103 -0.11 12.50 26.96
N SER A 104 0.06 13.08 28.15
CA SER A 104 0.00 12.33 29.40
C SER A 104 -1.44 12.29 29.92
N ILE A 105 -2.06 11.11 29.96
CA ILE A 105 -3.38 10.91 30.58
C ILE A 105 -3.19 9.96 31.77
N ALA A 106 -3.48 10.44 32.99
CA ALA A 106 -3.45 9.63 34.21
C ALA A 106 -2.15 8.81 34.43
N GLY A 107 -0.99 9.35 34.04
CA GLY A 107 0.31 8.67 34.16
C GLY A 107 0.71 7.80 32.98
N ILE A 108 -0.14 7.70 31.94
CA ILE A 108 0.17 7.00 30.68
C ILE A 108 0.59 8.02 29.62
N TYR A 109 1.74 7.80 29.00
CA TYR A 109 2.30 8.63 27.93
C TYR A 109 1.87 8.09 26.57
N LEU A 110 0.97 8.80 25.87
CA LEU A 110 0.55 8.44 24.52
C LEU A 110 1.20 9.39 23.49
N PRO A 111 2.04 8.88 22.57
CA PRO A 111 2.58 9.68 21.48
C PRO A 111 1.45 10.18 20.56
N GLU A 112 1.41 11.49 20.30
CA GLU A 112 0.45 12.08 19.36
C GLU A 112 0.48 11.43 17.95
N PRO A 113 1.64 11.02 17.38
CA PRO A 113 1.67 10.36 16.07
C PRO A 113 0.89 9.05 16.05
N GLN A 114 0.92 8.29 17.16
CA GLN A 114 0.20 7.02 17.26
C GLN A 114 -1.31 7.23 17.37
N LEU A 115 -1.74 8.28 18.09
CA LEU A 115 -3.15 8.64 18.20
C LEU A 115 -3.72 9.11 16.86
N ILE A 116 -2.99 9.96 16.13
CA ILE A 116 -3.38 10.41 14.80
C ILE A 116 -3.37 9.24 13.82
N GLY A 117 -2.35 8.37 13.87
CA GLY A 117 -2.29 7.15 13.07
C GLY A 117 -3.47 6.21 13.33
N ALA A 118 -3.89 6.05 14.58
CA ALA A 118 -5.07 5.26 14.92
C ALA A 118 -6.35 5.87 14.35
N MET A 119 -6.55 7.18 14.51
CA MET A 119 -7.71 7.89 13.94
C MET A 119 -7.73 7.79 12.41
N LEU A 120 -6.58 7.98 11.75
CA LEU A 120 -6.48 7.91 10.30
C LEU A 120 -6.69 6.48 9.78
N SER A 121 -6.24 5.47 10.52
CA SER A 121 -6.49 4.06 10.20
C SER A 121 -7.97 3.71 10.26
N ILE A 122 -8.68 4.18 11.29
CA ILE A 122 -10.14 4.00 11.40
C ILE A 122 -10.85 4.73 10.26
N ALA A 123 -10.48 5.98 9.99
CA ALA A 123 -11.04 6.76 8.89
C ALA A 123 -10.81 6.08 7.53
N ALA A 124 -9.60 5.58 7.27
CA ALA A 124 -9.25 4.86 6.04
C ALA A 124 -10.03 3.55 5.91
N PHE A 125 -10.20 2.80 7.01
CA PHE A 125 -11.02 1.58 7.03
C PHE A 125 -12.48 1.87 6.70
N VAL A 126 -13.09 2.88 7.34
CA VAL A 126 -14.48 3.27 7.08
C VAL A 126 -14.64 3.74 5.63
N ALA A 127 -13.72 4.56 5.13
CA ALA A 127 -13.74 5.03 3.75
C ALA A 127 -13.65 3.86 2.75
N LEU A 128 -12.73 2.92 2.98
CA LEU A 128 -12.59 1.72 2.15
C LEU A 128 -13.83 0.82 2.22
N TYR A 129 -14.40 0.62 3.41
CA TYR A 129 -15.60 -0.18 3.60
C TYR A 129 -16.79 0.38 2.81
N PHE A 130 -17.03 1.69 2.90
CA PHE A 130 -18.07 2.34 2.10
C PHE A 130 -17.76 2.27 0.61
N PHE A 131 -16.50 2.50 0.22
CA PHE A 131 -16.08 2.43 -1.17
C PHE A 131 -16.33 1.04 -1.77
N ILE A 132 -15.98 -0.04 -1.07
CA ILE A 132 -16.21 -1.41 -1.56
C ILE A 132 -17.70 -1.77 -1.54
N ASN A 133 -18.44 -1.42 -0.48
CA ASN A 133 -19.83 -1.89 -0.35
C ASN A 133 -20.87 -1.05 -1.11
N ARG A 134 -20.56 0.20 -1.46
CA ARG A 134 -21.52 1.11 -2.12
C ARG A 134 -21.20 1.40 -3.58
N THR A 135 -20.02 1.07 -4.08
CA THR A 135 -19.63 1.40 -5.47
C THR A 135 -19.74 0.21 -6.42
N ASP A 136 -19.99 0.50 -7.70
CA ASP A 136 -19.98 -0.52 -8.75
C ASP A 136 -18.61 -1.20 -8.90
N PHE A 137 -17.52 -0.48 -8.58
CA PHE A 137 -16.19 -1.05 -8.55
C PHE A 137 -16.07 -2.18 -7.53
N GLY A 138 -16.58 -1.97 -6.31
CA GLY A 138 -16.54 -2.99 -5.27
C GLY A 138 -17.37 -4.23 -5.64
N ARG A 139 -18.55 -4.02 -6.24
CA ARG A 139 -19.38 -5.12 -6.78
C ARG A 139 -18.65 -5.89 -7.89
N ALA A 140 -17.97 -5.19 -8.80
CA ALA A 140 -17.16 -5.81 -9.83
C ALA A 140 -15.98 -6.58 -9.22
N LEU A 141 -15.32 -6.04 -8.19
CA LEU A 141 -14.21 -6.69 -7.49
C LEU A 141 -14.64 -7.99 -6.80
N GLU A 142 -15.78 -7.97 -6.11
CA GLU A 142 -16.36 -9.14 -5.45
C GLU A 142 -16.79 -10.21 -6.48
N ALA A 143 -17.50 -9.81 -7.54
CA ALA A 143 -17.87 -10.72 -8.62
C ALA A 143 -16.63 -11.36 -9.29
N THR A 144 -15.56 -10.57 -9.49
CA THR A 144 -14.31 -11.09 -10.09
C THR A 144 -13.57 -12.02 -9.11
N ARG A 145 -13.76 -11.87 -7.79
CA ARG A 145 -13.21 -12.83 -6.80
C ARG A 145 -13.91 -14.18 -6.86
N GLU A 146 -15.23 -14.17 -7.04
CA GLU A 146 -16.06 -15.39 -7.12
C GLU A 146 -15.78 -16.17 -8.41
N ASP A 147 -15.97 -15.53 -9.57
CA ASP A 147 -15.69 -16.16 -10.86
C ASP A 147 -15.17 -15.15 -11.89
N ALA A 148 -13.84 -15.04 -11.94
CA ALA A 148 -13.16 -14.21 -12.92
C ALA A 148 -13.37 -14.65 -14.38
N GLY A 149 -13.80 -15.89 -14.62
CA GLY A 149 -14.16 -16.41 -15.94
C GLY A 149 -15.53 -15.91 -16.38
N ALA A 150 -16.54 -16.08 -15.53
CA ALA A 150 -17.91 -15.61 -15.79
C ALA A 150 -17.97 -14.09 -15.96
N VAL A 151 -17.24 -13.34 -15.13
CA VAL A 151 -17.17 -11.88 -15.22
C VAL A 151 -16.57 -11.39 -16.54
N ALA A 152 -15.63 -12.14 -17.12
CA ALA A 152 -15.07 -11.80 -18.43
C ALA A 152 -16.09 -11.99 -19.58
N LEU A 153 -17.08 -12.89 -19.43
CA LEU A 153 -18.12 -13.12 -20.44
C LEU A 153 -19.13 -11.97 -20.53
N VAL A 154 -19.32 -11.22 -19.43
CA VAL A 154 -20.20 -10.03 -19.39
C VAL A 154 -19.46 -8.73 -19.74
N GLY A 155 -18.22 -8.82 -20.22
CA GLY A 155 -17.44 -7.69 -20.74
C GLY A 155 -16.63 -6.91 -19.69
N ILE A 156 -16.54 -7.39 -18.44
CA ILE A 156 -15.72 -6.76 -17.40
C ILE A 156 -14.27 -7.27 -17.53
N ASP A 157 -13.33 -6.34 -17.69
CA ASP A 157 -11.90 -6.67 -17.74
C ASP A 157 -11.35 -6.96 -16.33
N LYS A 158 -11.23 -8.24 -16.00
CA LYS A 158 -10.65 -8.72 -14.73
C LYS A 158 -9.28 -8.11 -14.42
N ASN A 159 -8.45 -7.83 -15.43
CA ASN A 159 -7.10 -7.30 -15.19
C ASN A 159 -7.17 -5.86 -14.69
N ARG A 160 -8.12 -5.06 -15.21
CA ARG A 160 -8.34 -3.69 -14.72
C ARG A 160 -8.85 -3.70 -13.30
N VAL A 161 -9.84 -4.54 -12.99
CA VAL A 161 -10.41 -4.65 -11.64
C VAL A 161 -9.33 -5.06 -10.63
N PHE A 162 -8.50 -6.03 -10.98
CA PHE A 162 -7.41 -6.49 -10.13
C PHE A 162 -6.27 -5.47 -10.00
N ALA A 163 -5.93 -4.74 -11.07
CA ALA A 163 -4.93 -3.66 -11.01
C ALA A 163 -5.37 -2.53 -10.08
N LEU A 164 -6.63 -2.12 -10.17
CA LEU A 164 -7.22 -1.11 -9.29
C LEU A 164 -7.29 -1.60 -7.84
N GLY A 165 -7.62 -2.87 -7.60
CA GLY A 165 -7.59 -3.48 -6.27
C GLY A 165 -6.18 -3.50 -5.66
N TRP A 166 -5.16 -3.85 -6.44
CA TRP A 166 -3.76 -3.76 -6.03
C TRP A 166 -3.32 -2.34 -5.76
N GLY A 167 -3.74 -1.39 -6.60
CA GLY A 167 -3.53 0.04 -6.37
C GLY A 167 -4.14 0.51 -5.05
N LEU A 168 -5.41 0.19 -4.78
CA LEU A 168 -6.07 0.55 -3.52
C LEU A 168 -5.34 -0.02 -2.30
N GLY A 169 -4.93 -1.29 -2.35
CA GLY A 169 -4.15 -1.91 -1.29
C GLY A 169 -2.82 -1.19 -1.05
N ALA A 170 -2.09 -0.86 -2.12
CA ALA A 170 -0.85 -0.11 -2.03
C ALA A 170 -1.06 1.33 -1.54
N ALA A 171 -2.16 1.98 -1.91
CA ALA A 171 -2.50 3.33 -1.43
C ALA A 171 -2.68 3.36 0.09
N LEU A 172 -3.35 2.35 0.66
CA LEU A 172 -3.52 2.21 2.10
C LEU A 172 -2.19 1.97 2.82
N VAL A 173 -1.29 1.18 2.22
CA VAL A 173 0.10 1.05 2.71
C VAL A 173 0.83 2.38 2.64
N GLY A 174 0.59 3.16 1.58
CA GLY A 174 1.09 4.53 1.43
C GLY A 174 0.67 5.45 2.58
N LEU A 175 -0.61 5.42 2.94
CA LEU A 175 -1.13 6.16 4.10
C LEU A 175 -0.47 5.71 5.41
N ALA A 176 -0.36 4.39 5.62
CA ALA A 176 0.26 3.83 6.82
C ALA A 176 1.74 4.21 6.93
N GLY A 177 2.50 4.06 5.83
CA GLY A 177 3.94 4.38 5.78
C GLY A 177 4.24 5.87 5.87
N ALA A 178 3.28 6.75 5.56
CA ALA A 178 3.46 8.18 5.71
C ALA A 178 3.27 8.68 7.15
N ILE A 179 2.56 7.94 8.00
CA ILE A 179 2.31 8.34 9.40
C ILE A 179 3.34 7.72 10.36
N MET A 180 4.03 6.67 9.94
CA MET A 180 5.01 5.92 10.72
C MET A 180 6.38 6.60 10.74
#